data_AF-A0A952KIN3-F1
#
_entry.id   AF-A0A952KIN3-F1
#
_cell.length_a   1.000
_cell.length_b   1.000
_cell.length_c   1.000
_cell.angle_alpha   90.00
_cell.angle_beta   90.00
_cell.angle_gamma   90.00
#
_symmetry.space_group_name_H-M   'P 1'
#
loop_
_entity.id
_entity.type
_entity.pdbx_description
1 polymer ?
#
loop_
_entity_poly.entity_id
_entity_poly.type
_entity_poly.pdbx_seq_one_letter_code
_entity_poly.pdbx_strand_id
1 'polypeptide(L)'
;FNWKAKLDQATIARFQRELGAMGYKFQFVTLAGFHALNNSMFELADGYRDHGMAAYSELQEREFGNEARGYTATRHQREVGTGYFDTIAQTISNGQSSTTAMKESTETAQFTIAAE
;
A
#
# COMPACT_ATOMS: atom_id res chain seq x y z
N PHE A 1 -6.15 6.48 22.97
CA PHE A 1 -5.47 7.37 23.95
C PHE A 1 -4.88 8.58 23.23
N ASN A 2 -4.84 9.75 23.86
CA ASN A 2 -3.98 10.84 23.41
C ASN A 2 -2.56 10.58 23.92
N TRP A 3 -1.73 9.95 23.09
CA TRP A 3 -0.41 9.43 23.50
C TRP A 3 0.56 10.52 23.97
N LYS A 4 0.73 11.59 23.18
CA LYS A 4 1.65 12.69 23.52
C LYS A 4 1.20 13.52 24.73
N ALA A 5 -0.10 13.53 25.04
CA ALA A 5 -0.59 14.15 26.28
C ALA A 5 -0.35 13.28 27.53
N LYS A 6 -0.01 11.99 27.36
CA LYS A 6 0.17 11.04 28.46
C LYS A 6 1.62 10.63 28.67
N LEU A 7 2.43 10.59 27.61
CA LEU A 7 3.78 10.05 27.65
C LEU A 7 4.72 10.90 26.78
N ASP A 8 5.97 11.00 27.21
CA ASP A 8 7.05 11.58 26.40
C ASP A 8 7.46 10.63 25.26
N GLN A 9 8.23 11.14 24.29
CA GLN A 9 8.64 10.37 23.10
C GLN A 9 9.51 9.16 23.44
N ALA A 10 10.43 9.27 24.41
CA ALA A 10 11.31 8.17 24.79
C ALA A 10 10.52 7.03 25.43
N THR A 11 9.52 7.36 26.24
CA THR A 11 8.60 6.40 26.85
C THR A 11 7.70 5.74 25.81
N ILE A 12 7.15 6.50 24.84
CA ILE A 12 6.36 5.94 23.73
C ILE A 12 7.19 4.94 22.92
N ALA A 13 8.44 5.29 22.57
CA ALA A 13 9.31 4.45 21.75
C ALA A 13 9.64 3.08 22.38
N ARG A 14 9.68 2.99 23.71
CA ARG A 14 9.93 1.74 24.45
C ARG A 14 8.67 1.03 24.94
N PHE A 15 7.49 1.63 24.79
CA PHE A 15 6.24 1.19 25.44
C PHE A 15 5.93 -0.30 25.23
N GLN A 16 5.91 -0.74 23.97
CA GLN A 16 5.59 -2.14 23.65
C GLN A 16 6.66 -3.13 24.15
N ARG A 17 7.94 -2.73 24.12
CA ARG A 17 9.07 -3.55 24.59
C ARG A 17 8.98 -3.79 26.10
N GLU A 18 8.69 -2.75 26.87
CA GLU A 18 8.53 -2.85 28.33
C GLU A 18 7.33 -3.73 28.70
N LEU A 19 6.19 -3.54 28.03
CA LEU A 19 5.02 -4.42 28.21
C LEU A 19 5.36 -5.89 27.88
N GLY A 20 6.16 -6.13 26.84
CA GLY A 20 6.62 -7.47 26.46
C GLY A 20 7.45 -8.15 27.56
N ALA A 21 8.31 -7.37 28.26
CA ALA A 21 9.11 -7.84 29.40
C ALA A 21 8.24 -8.16 30.63
N MET A 22 7.11 -7.46 30.82
CA MET A 22 6.13 -7.73 31.89
C MET A 22 5.20 -8.93 31.61
N GLY A 23 5.25 -9.50 30.41
CA GLY A 23 4.42 -10.66 30.04
C GLY A 23 3.22 -10.35 29.15
N TYR A 24 3.02 -9.10 28.69
CA TYR A 24 2.00 -8.77 27.69
C TYR A 24 2.45 -9.24 26.30
N LYS A 25 2.22 -10.53 26.01
CA LYS A 25 2.71 -11.20 24.78
C LYS A 25 1.90 -10.92 23.52
N PHE A 26 0.67 -10.41 23.67
CA PHE A 26 -0.16 -9.97 22.55
C PHE A 26 -0.49 -8.49 22.71
N GLN A 27 -0.05 -7.69 21.74
CA GLN A 27 -0.20 -6.23 21.76
C GLN A 27 -0.64 -5.78 20.37
N PHE A 28 -1.64 -4.91 20.32
CA PHE A 28 -2.25 -4.45 19.07
C PHE A 28 -2.90 -3.09 19.25
N VAL A 29 -3.06 -2.36 18.14
CA VAL A 29 -3.75 -1.06 18.11
C VAL A 29 -5.10 -1.27 17.44
N THR A 30 -6.17 -1.24 18.24
CA THR A 30 -7.54 -1.57 17.79
C THR A 30 -8.02 -0.74 16.61
N LEU A 31 -7.75 0.57 16.60
CA LEU A 31 -8.29 1.51 15.61
C LEU A 31 -7.26 1.95 14.56
N ALA A 32 -6.14 1.21 14.40
CA ALA A 32 -5.07 1.59 13.47
C ALA A 32 -5.58 1.75 12.03
N GLY A 33 -6.39 0.78 11.54
CA GLY A 33 -6.97 0.85 10.20
C GLY A 33 -7.92 2.03 10.01
N PHE A 34 -8.77 2.32 11.00
CA PHE A 34 -9.70 3.46 10.93
C PHE A 34 -8.95 4.79 10.80
N HIS A 35 -7.93 5.02 11.64
CA HIS A 35 -7.15 6.24 11.59
C HIS A 35 -6.32 6.37 10.31
N ALA A 36 -5.65 5.30 9.87
CA ALA A 36 -4.84 5.31 8.66
C ALA A 36 -5.68 5.61 7.41
N LEU A 37 -6.81 4.93 7.25
CA LEU A 37 -7.70 5.07 6.09
C LEU A 37 -8.34 6.47 6.02
N ASN A 38 -8.88 6.97 7.14
CA ASN A 38 -9.56 8.27 7.13
C ASN A 38 -8.57 9.41 6.94
N ASN A 39 -7.39 9.37 7.60
CA ASN A 39 -6.42 10.45 7.48
C ASN A 39 -5.83 10.53 6.07
N SER A 40 -5.40 9.39 5.50
CA SER A 40 -4.80 9.39 4.15
C SER A 40 -5.78 9.87 3.08
N MET A 41 -7.05 9.47 3.18
CA MET A 41 -8.08 9.92 2.24
C MET A 41 -8.43 11.40 2.45
N PHE A 42 -8.48 11.88 3.69
CA PHE A 42 -8.72 13.30 3.99
C PHE A 42 -7.61 14.19 3.40
N GLU A 43 -6.34 13.84 3.62
CA GLU A 43 -5.19 14.56 3.06
C GLU A 43 -5.20 14.53 1.52
N LEU A 44 -5.53 13.38 0.91
CA LEU A 44 -5.65 13.28 -0.54
C LEU A 44 -6.78 14.16 -1.08
N ALA A 45 -7.96 14.13 -0.45
CA ALA A 45 -9.12 14.91 -0.89
C ALA A 45 -8.89 16.42 -0.75
N ASP A 46 -8.26 16.85 0.35
CA ASP A 46 -7.88 18.25 0.59
C ASP A 46 -6.86 18.72 -0.45
N GLY A 47 -5.81 17.94 -0.68
CA GLY A 47 -4.81 18.24 -1.71
C GLY A 47 -5.40 18.24 -3.12
N TYR A 48 -6.31 17.32 -3.43
CA TYR A 48 -6.96 17.22 -4.74
C TYR A 48 -7.92 18.39 -5.00
N ARG A 49 -8.62 18.88 -3.97
CA ARG A 49 -9.46 20.09 -4.08
C ARG A 49 -8.63 21.28 -4.55
N ASP A 50 -7.42 21.44 -4.02
CA ASP A 50 -6.60 22.64 -4.25
C ASP A 50 -5.63 22.51 -5.43
N HIS A 51 -5.14 21.29 -5.73
CA HIS A 51 -4.06 21.04 -6.70
C HIS A 51 -4.38 19.97 -7.74
N GLY A 52 -5.58 19.36 -7.68
CA GLY A 52 -6.03 18.34 -8.63
C GLY A 52 -5.05 17.18 -8.79
N MET A 53 -4.71 16.85 -10.04
CA MET A 53 -3.84 15.70 -10.36
C MET A 53 -2.43 15.81 -9.78
N ALA A 54 -1.93 17.00 -9.42
CA ALA A 54 -0.64 17.13 -8.76
C ALA A 54 -0.62 16.38 -7.41
N ALA A 55 -1.69 16.51 -6.61
CA ALA A 55 -1.81 15.81 -5.33
C ALA A 55 -1.87 14.28 -5.50
N TYR A 56 -2.51 13.80 -6.57
CA TYR A 56 -2.54 12.37 -6.87
C TYR A 56 -1.18 11.86 -7.37
N SER A 57 -0.48 12.64 -8.20
CA SER A 57 0.88 12.31 -8.66
C SER A 57 1.86 12.23 -7.49
N GLU A 58 1.77 13.12 -6.49
CA GLU A 58 2.58 13.02 -5.27
C GLU A 58 2.30 11.73 -4.48
N LEU A 59 1.05 11.25 -4.44
CA LEU A 59 0.73 9.95 -3.86
C LEU A 59 1.41 8.83 -4.63
N GLN A 60 1.31 8.85 -5.96
CA GLN A 60 1.93 7.85 -6.83
C GLN A 60 3.47 7.84 -6.71
N GLU A 61 4.13 9.00 -6.64
CA GLU A 61 5.58 9.08 -6.42
C GLU A 61 5.99 8.52 -5.04
N ARG A 62 5.16 8.72 -4.01
CA ARG A 62 5.38 8.06 -2.71
C ARG A 62 5.23 6.54 -2.81
N GLU A 63 4.31 6.04 -3.63
CA GLU A 63 4.17 4.59 -3.88
C GLU A 63 5.43 4.03 -4.55
N PHE A 64 5.91 4.67 -5.62
CA PHE A 64 7.18 4.31 -6.27
C PHE A 64 8.36 4.35 -5.29
N GLY A 65 8.49 5.40 -4.48
CA GLY A 65 9.55 5.53 -3.48
C GLY A 65 9.52 4.43 -2.40
N ASN A 66 8.35 3.84 -2.13
CA ASN A 66 8.21 2.74 -1.18
C ASN A 66 8.53 1.37 -1.79
N GLU A 67 8.68 1.23 -3.12
CA GLU A 67 9.02 -0.05 -3.76
C GLU A 67 10.37 -0.58 -3.27
N ALA A 68 11.34 0.30 -3.02
CA ALA A 68 12.64 -0.05 -2.44
C ALA A 68 12.53 -0.68 -1.03
N ARG A 69 11.37 -0.54 -0.37
CA ARG A 69 11.07 -1.11 0.95
C ARG A 69 10.11 -2.30 0.87
N GLY A 70 9.81 -2.79 -0.33
CA GLY A 70 8.95 -3.96 -0.58
C GLY A 70 7.47 -3.64 -0.80
N TYR A 71 7.08 -2.38 -1.02
CA TYR A 71 5.73 -2.04 -1.46
C TYR A 71 5.52 -2.47 -2.92
N THR A 72 4.38 -3.09 -3.25
CA THR A 72 4.13 -3.64 -4.60
C THR A 72 2.85 -3.13 -5.25
N ALA A 73 1.97 -2.46 -4.50
CA ALA A 73 0.63 -2.14 -4.97
C ALA A 73 0.57 -0.98 -5.97
N THR A 74 1.70 -0.29 -6.25
CA THR A 74 1.81 0.61 -7.42
C THR A 74 1.41 -0.11 -8.71
N ARG A 75 1.72 -1.40 -8.80
CA ARG A 75 1.28 -2.34 -9.85
C ARG A 75 -0.01 -3.04 -9.40
N HIS A 76 -1.09 -2.28 -9.37
CA HIS A 76 -2.35 -2.68 -8.78
C HIS A 76 -3.05 -3.83 -9.53
N GLN A 77 -2.84 -3.99 -10.85
CA GLN A 77 -3.39 -5.13 -11.61
C GLN A 77 -2.76 -6.44 -11.14
N ARG A 78 -1.43 -6.49 -11.03
CA ARG A 78 -0.73 -7.62 -10.42
C ARG A 78 -1.19 -7.86 -8.98
N GLU A 79 -1.29 -6.81 -8.18
CA GLU A 79 -1.59 -6.92 -6.74
C GLU A 79 -2.96 -7.57 -6.48
N VAL A 80 -3.97 -7.28 -7.31
CA VAL A 80 -5.30 -7.89 -7.21
C VAL A 80 -5.41 -9.25 -7.93
N GLY A 81 -4.30 -9.78 -8.45
CA GLY A 81 -4.21 -11.13 -8.99
C GLY A 81 -4.55 -11.27 -10.47
N THR A 82 -4.52 -10.21 -11.27
CA THR A 82 -4.83 -10.30 -12.71
C THR A 82 -3.97 -11.36 -13.43
N GLY A 83 -2.66 -11.41 -13.14
CA GLY A 83 -1.77 -12.44 -13.69
C GLY A 83 -2.06 -13.88 -13.20
N TYR A 84 -2.60 -14.01 -11.99
CA TYR A 84 -3.05 -15.32 -11.48
C TYR A 84 -4.25 -15.83 -12.27
N PHE A 85 -5.24 -14.96 -12.54
CA PHE A 85 -6.39 -15.32 -13.36
C PHE A 85 -6.05 -15.53 -14.84
N ASP A 86 -5.07 -14.81 -15.38
CA ASP A 86 -4.52 -15.11 -16.72
C ASP A 86 -3.92 -16.53 -16.78
N THR A 87 -3.21 -16.96 -15.73
CA THR A 87 -2.63 -18.31 -15.65
C THR A 87 -3.74 -19.38 -15.62
N ILE A 88 -4.83 -19.13 -14.89
CA ILE A 88 -6.01 -20.00 -14.90
C ILE A 88 -6.61 -20.07 -16.30
N ALA A 89 -6.82 -18.92 -16.96
CA ALA A 89 -7.40 -18.87 -18.31
C ALA A 89 -6.53 -19.61 -19.33
N GLN A 90 -5.21 -19.46 -19.25
CA GLN A 90 -4.28 -20.19 -20.11
C GLN A 90 -4.29 -21.69 -19.82
N THR A 91 -4.40 -22.09 -18.55
CA THR A 91 -4.48 -23.51 -18.19
C THR A 91 -5.76 -24.16 -18.76
N ILE A 92 -6.92 -23.52 -18.60
CA ILE A 92 -8.21 -24.02 -19.11
C ILE A 92 -8.21 -24.12 -20.64
N SER A 93 -7.63 -23.13 -21.31
CA SER A 93 -7.58 -23.07 -22.78
C SER A 93 -6.43 -23.85 -23.41
N ASN A 94 -5.66 -24.61 -22.62
CA ASN A 94 -4.44 -25.27 -23.08
C ASN A 94 -3.47 -24.32 -23.82
N GLY A 95 -3.31 -23.11 -23.28
CA GLY A 95 -2.43 -22.06 -23.80
C GLY A 95 -2.98 -21.28 -25.00
N GLN A 96 -4.26 -21.45 -25.36
CA GLN A 96 -4.85 -20.85 -26.57
C GLN A 96 -5.76 -19.65 -26.28
N SER A 97 -5.81 -19.15 -25.04
CA SER A 97 -6.64 -17.98 -24.71
C SER A 97 -6.10 -16.75 -25.42
N SER A 98 -6.98 -16.07 -26.17
CA SER A 98 -6.72 -14.80 -26.87
C SER A 98 -7.15 -13.57 -26.08
N THR A 99 -7.71 -13.75 -24.88
CA THR A 99 -8.32 -12.67 -24.07
C THR A 99 -7.72 -12.57 -22.66
N THR A 100 -6.44 -12.90 -22.49
CA THR A 100 -5.71 -12.63 -21.24
C THR A 100 -5.45 -11.14 -21.06
N ALA A 101 -5.42 -10.65 -19.82
CA ALA A 101 -5.45 -9.24 -19.50
C ALA A 101 -4.07 -8.57 -19.40
N MET A 102 -3.06 -9.24 -18.83
CA MET A 102 -1.80 -8.56 -18.44
C MET A 102 -0.96 -8.12 -19.64
N LYS A 103 -0.87 -8.95 -20.68
CA LYS A 103 0.09 -8.77 -21.80
C LYS A 103 0.00 -7.39 -22.46
N GLU A 104 -1.22 -6.89 -22.66
CA GLU A 104 -1.49 -5.63 -23.37
C GLU A 104 -1.99 -4.52 -22.43
N SER A 105 -1.80 -4.70 -21.12
CA SER A 105 -2.22 -3.71 -20.11
C SER A 105 -1.30 -2.48 -20.07
N THR A 106 -1.85 -1.34 -19.64
CA THR A 106 -1.04 -0.14 -19.36
C THR A 106 -0.04 -0.35 -18.24
N GLU A 107 -0.34 -1.23 -17.27
CA GLU A 107 0.60 -1.62 -16.22
C GLU A 107 1.89 -2.22 -16.82
N THR A 108 1.76 -3.18 -17.75
CA THR A 108 2.91 -3.76 -18.46
C THR A 108 3.67 -2.71 -19.28
N ALA A 109 2.96 -1.77 -19.91
CA ALA A 109 3.58 -0.79 -20.81
C ALA A 109 4.23 0.41 -20.09
N GLN A 110 3.71 0.84 -18.94
CA GLN A 110 4.06 2.12 -18.30
C GLN A 110 4.72 1.96 -16.93
N PHE A 111 4.61 0.79 -16.29
CA PHE A 111 5.18 0.53 -14.96
C PHE A 111 6.40 -0.39 -15.05
N THR A 112 7.21 -0.20 -16.10
CA THR A 112 8.54 -0.80 -16.20
C THR A 112 9.43 -0.24 -15.09
N ILE A 113 10.51 -0.95 -14.75
CA ILE A 113 11.52 -0.40 -13.84
C ILE A 113 11.99 0.92 -14.48
N ALA A 114 11.83 2.05 -13.76
CA ALA A 114 12.28 3.35 -14.23
C ALA A 114 13.72 3.21 -14.74
N ALA A 115 13.98 3.69 -15.96
CA ALA A 115 15.34 3.76 -16.47
C ALA A 115 16.18 4.56 -15.47
N GLU A 116 17.31 3.99 -15.06
CA GLU A 116 18.30 4.59 -14.16
C GLU A 116 18.71 6.01 -14.58
#